data_AF-A0A522WB06-F1
#
_entry.id   AF-A0A522WB06-F1
#
_cell.length_a   1.000
_cell.length_b   1.000
_cell.length_c   1.000
_cell.angle_alpha   90.00
_cell.angle_beta   90.00
_cell.angle_gamma   90.00
#
_symmetry.space_group_name_H-M   'P 1'
#
loop_
_entity.id
_entity.type
_entity.pdbx_description
1 polymer ?
#
loop_
_entity_poly.entity_id
_entity_poly.type
_entity_poly.pdbx_seq_one_letter_code
_entity_poly.pdbx_strand_id
1 'polypeptide(L)'
;MKQFFKNRVQKILCRVSDCIRPCGGWLVSRLPRIIEMVMTVFIGGVICLQIGILHGRALERADIAEETAALNAAVDSLEAEVQKLKTEKTVAEIIKCESGGRHEGVWGDGGKSYGIAQFQRQTFRELALKADMPHLRWTSRADQIELLRWAVDNGYGPRWSCYEEATRG
;
A
#
# COMPACT_ATOMS: atom_id res chain seq x y z
N MET A 1 12.87 -4.85 11.20
CA MET A 1 12.87 -3.56 11.92
C MET A 1 13.19 -3.63 13.42
N LYS A 2 13.15 -4.78 14.09
CA LYS A 2 13.44 -4.90 15.54
C LYS A 2 14.94 -4.82 15.94
N GLN A 3 15.88 -5.04 15.01
CA GLN A 3 17.33 -4.98 15.30
C GLN A 3 17.91 -3.56 15.41
N PHE A 4 17.29 -2.55 14.77
CA PHE A 4 17.89 -1.22 14.66
C PHE A 4 17.74 -0.34 15.93
N PHE A 5 16.78 -0.65 16.80
CA PHE A 5 16.55 0.10 18.04
C PHE A 5 17.55 -0.24 19.16
N LYS A 6 18.17 -1.43 19.12
CA LYS A 6 19.11 -1.88 20.17
C LYS A 6 20.42 -1.07 20.18
N ASN A 7 20.89 -0.61 19.02
CA ASN A 7 22.19 0.07 18.90
C ASN A 7 22.17 1.58 19.24
N ARG A 8 21.01 2.25 19.29
CA ARG A 8 20.97 3.68 19.68
C ARG A 8 20.87 3.89 21.19
N VAL A 9 20.24 2.97 21.93
CA VAL A 9 20.10 3.10 23.40
C VAL A 9 21.45 2.88 24.10
N GLN A 10 22.30 1.99 23.57
CA GLN A 10 23.61 1.71 24.16
C GLN A 10 24.61 2.87 24.05
N LYS A 11 24.50 3.72 23.02
CA LYS A 11 25.44 4.85 22.80
C LYS A 11 25.14 6.08 23.66
N ILE A 12 23.93 6.21 24.20
CA ILE A 12 23.56 7.34 25.09
C ILE A 12 23.96 7.05 26.55
N LEU A 13 23.92 5.79 26.98
CA LEU A 13 24.29 5.40 28.35
C LEU A 13 25.80 5.50 28.64
N CYS A 14 26.68 5.44 27.63
CA CYS A 14 28.13 5.56 27.85
C CYS A 14 28.66 7.00 27.98
N ARG A 15 27.86 8.06 27.77
CA ARG A 15 28.34 9.45 27.95
C ARG A 15 27.99 10.09 29.30
N VAL A 16 27.16 9.42 30.11
CA VAL A 16 26.72 9.96 31.41
C VAL A 16 27.59 9.45 32.56
N SER A 17 28.27 8.31 32.40
CA SER A 17 28.99 7.66 33.50
C SER A 17 30.34 8.30 33.86
N ASP A 18 30.93 9.12 32.99
CA ASP A 18 32.30 9.65 33.20
C ASP A 18 32.37 11.06 33.80
N CYS A 19 31.23 11.69 34.12
CA CYS A 19 31.20 13.05 34.71
C CYS A 19 30.71 13.13 36.16
N ILE A 20 30.45 12.01 36.83
CA ILE A 20 30.04 12.03 38.25
C ILE A 20 31.29 11.81 39.13
N ARG A 21 32.06 12.88 39.34
CA ARG A 21 33.02 12.94 40.46
C ARG A 21 32.24 13.00 41.79
N PRO A 22 32.67 12.27 42.83
CA PRO A 22 32.00 12.28 44.14
C PRO A 22 32.41 13.51 44.96
N CYS A 23 31.97 14.69 44.56
CA CYS A 23 32.09 15.90 45.37
C CYS A 23 30.73 16.18 46.04
N GLY A 24 30.45 15.53 47.19
CA GLY A 24 29.20 15.82 47.91
C GLY A 24 28.80 14.92 49.08
N GLY A 25 29.64 13.97 49.52
CA GLY A 25 29.26 13.02 50.59
C GLY A 25 29.05 13.62 51.99
N TRP A 26 29.49 14.85 52.24
CA TRP A 26 29.46 15.44 53.60
C TRP A 26 28.15 16.17 53.95
N LEU A 27 27.33 16.54 52.94
CA LEU A 27 26.09 17.29 53.18
C LEU A 27 24.89 16.38 53.46
N VAL A 28 24.89 15.16 52.92
CA VAL A 28 23.76 14.22 53.04
C VAL A 28 23.71 13.56 54.42
N SER A 29 24.85 13.37 55.08
CA SER A 29 24.94 12.72 56.40
C SER A 29 24.41 13.55 57.57
N ARG A 30 23.97 14.79 57.33
CA ARG A 30 23.48 15.71 58.37
C ARG A 30 21.98 16.02 58.27
N LEU A 31 21.29 15.45 57.29
CA LEU A 31 19.84 15.58 57.17
C LEU A 31 19.14 14.65 58.17
N PRO A 32 18.08 15.11 58.85
CA PRO A 32 17.22 14.25 59.65
C PRO A 32 16.70 13.10 58.79
N ARG A 33 16.72 11.85 59.31
CA ARG A 33 16.20 10.64 58.63
C ARG A 33 14.79 10.81 58.04
N ILE A 34 14.01 11.71 58.63
CA ILE A 34 12.66 12.07 58.17
C ILE A 34 12.70 12.64 56.74
N ILE A 35 13.68 13.50 56.42
CA ILE A 35 13.80 14.12 55.09
C ILE A 35 14.17 13.07 54.03
N GLU A 36 15.04 12.12 54.36
CA GLU A 36 15.42 11.01 53.47
C GLU A 36 14.22 10.12 53.12
N MET A 37 13.40 9.77 54.10
CA MET A 37 12.17 9.00 53.87
C MET A 37 11.19 9.76 52.96
N VAL A 38 10.98 11.06 53.20
CA VAL A 38 10.08 11.90 52.38
C VAL A 38 10.55 11.98 50.93
N MET A 39 11.84 12.20 50.70
CA MET A 39 12.40 12.26 49.35
C MET A 39 12.28 10.93 48.60
N THR A 40 12.51 9.81 49.28
CA THR A 40 12.40 8.47 48.65
C THR A 40 10.97 8.17 48.22
N VAL A 41 9.98 8.50 49.06
CA VAL A 41 8.56 8.34 48.72
C VAL A 41 8.17 9.24 47.55
N PHE A 42 8.63 10.49 47.54
CA PHE A 42 8.34 11.43 46.46
C PHE A 42 8.93 10.97 45.12
N ILE A 43 10.20 10.57 45.11
CA ILE A 43 10.87 10.06 43.91
C ILE A 43 10.18 8.78 43.41
N GLY A 44 9.86 7.86 44.31
CA GLY A 44 9.10 6.65 43.96
C GLY A 44 7.74 6.96 43.35
N GLY A 45 7.01 7.93 43.92
CA GLY A 45 5.72 8.39 43.39
C GLY A 45 5.83 8.98 41.97
N VAL A 46 6.85 9.82 41.72
CA VAL A 46 7.10 10.39 40.38
C VAL A 46 7.44 9.32 39.36
N ILE A 47 8.29 8.35 39.72
CA ILE A 47 8.66 7.23 38.83
C ILE A 47 7.42 6.39 38.46
N CYS A 48 6.60 6.03 39.45
CA CYS A 48 5.36 5.28 39.21
C CYS A 48 4.39 6.04 38.30
N LEU A 49 4.22 7.36 38.52
CA LEU A 49 3.38 8.21 37.67
C LEU A 49 3.89 8.23 36.22
N GLN A 50 5.21 8.39 36.02
CA GLN A 50 5.82 8.38 34.69
C GLN A 50 5.65 7.04 33.97
N ILE A 51 5.81 5.92 34.67
CA ILE A 51 5.57 4.58 34.12
C ILE A 51 4.10 4.41 33.74
N GLY A 52 3.17 4.86 34.60
CA GLY A 52 1.73 4.82 34.31
C GLY A 52 1.35 5.59 33.06
N ILE A 53 1.85 6.83 32.89
CA ILE A 53 1.63 7.65 31.69
C ILE A 53 2.22 6.98 30.44
N LEU A 54 3.41 6.39 30.55
CA LEU A 54 4.06 5.71 29.43
C LEU A 54 3.29 4.45 29.00
N HIS A 55 2.79 3.66 29.96
CA HIS A 55 2.02 2.45 29.68
C HIS A 55 0.63 2.77 29.11
N GLY A 56 -0.07 3.76 29.66
CA GLY A 56 -1.37 4.20 29.13
C GLY A 56 -1.30 4.63 27.67
N ARG A 57 -0.28 5.42 27.30
CA ARG A 57 -0.03 5.81 25.90
C ARG A 57 0.33 4.65 24.98
N ALA A 58 0.89 3.56 25.53
CA ALA A 58 1.24 2.38 24.73
C ALA A 58 -0.01 1.55 24.38
N LEU A 59 -0.96 1.41 25.31
CA LEU A 59 -2.23 0.75 25.09
C LEU A 59 -3.09 1.51 24.07
N GLU A 60 -3.25 2.83 24.24
CA GLU A 60 -4.01 3.67 23.31
C GLU A 60 -3.46 3.59 21.86
N ARG A 61 -2.14 3.50 21.70
CA ARG A 61 -1.52 3.31 20.38
C ARG A 61 -1.76 1.93 19.79
N ALA A 62 -1.94 0.90 20.61
CA ALA A 62 -2.21 -0.45 20.13
C ALA A 62 -3.62 -0.52 19.55
N ASP A 63 -4.61 0.03 20.26
CA ASP A 63 -6.00 0.06 19.81
C ASP A 63 -6.14 0.87 18.51
N ILE A 64 -5.51 2.05 18.45
CA ILE A 64 -5.48 2.87 17.22
C ILE A 64 -4.76 2.14 16.08
N ALA A 65 -3.68 1.40 16.37
CA ALA A 65 -2.94 0.66 15.34
C ALA A 65 -3.77 -0.50 14.76
N GLU A 66 -4.57 -1.18 15.58
CA GLU A 66 -5.46 -2.25 15.12
C GLU A 66 -6.59 -1.68 14.25
N GLU A 67 -7.25 -0.62 14.71
CA GLU A 67 -8.32 0.03 13.96
C GLU A 67 -7.82 0.60 12.62
N THR A 68 -6.65 1.24 12.61
CA THR A 68 -6.05 1.76 11.37
C THR A 68 -5.62 0.65 10.42
N ALA A 69 -5.14 -0.50 10.92
CA ALA A 69 -4.83 -1.65 10.07
C ALA A 69 -6.09 -2.23 9.40
N ALA A 70 -7.19 -2.35 10.16
CA ALA A 70 -8.47 -2.80 9.61
C ALA A 70 -9.04 -1.81 8.59
N LEU A 71 -8.96 -0.50 8.87
CA LEU A 71 -9.40 0.54 7.95
C LEU A 71 -8.58 0.54 6.66
N ASN A 72 -7.25 0.43 6.75
CA ASN A 72 -6.39 0.39 5.57
C ASN A 72 -6.68 -0.83 4.70
N ALA A 73 -6.90 -2.00 5.29
CA ALA A 73 -7.29 -3.19 4.54
C ALA A 73 -8.63 -3.01 3.80
N ALA A 74 -9.58 -2.29 4.40
CA ALA A 74 -10.84 -1.94 3.75
C ALA A 74 -10.63 -0.96 2.59
N VAL A 75 -9.78 0.06 2.77
CA VAL A 75 -9.42 1.01 1.70
C VAL A 75 -8.75 0.28 0.53
N ASP A 76 -7.80 -0.62 0.78
CA ASP A 76 -7.14 -1.41 -0.26
C ASP A 76 -8.15 -2.24 -1.08
N SER A 77 -9.15 -2.82 -0.40
CA SER A 77 -10.21 -3.58 -1.07
C SER A 77 -11.10 -2.69 -1.97
N LEU A 78 -11.39 -1.47 -1.51
CA LEU A 78 -12.17 -0.50 -2.25
C LEU A 78 -11.40 0.04 -3.46
N GLU A 79 -10.10 0.32 -3.31
CA GLU A 79 -9.23 0.74 -4.40
C GLU A 79 -9.15 -0.31 -5.51
N ALA A 80 -9.07 -1.60 -5.14
CA ALA A 80 -9.11 -2.69 -6.10
C ALA A 80 -10.44 -2.75 -6.88
N GLU A 81 -11.57 -2.52 -6.21
CA GLU A 81 -12.88 -2.48 -6.86
C GLU A 81 -13.02 -1.27 -7.79
N VAL A 82 -12.60 -0.08 -7.35
CA VAL A 82 -12.58 1.14 -8.18
C VAL A 82 -11.73 0.94 -9.42
N GLN A 83 -10.55 0.33 -9.27
CA GLN A 83 -9.66 0.04 -10.39
C GLN A 83 -10.31 -0.93 -11.39
N LYS A 84 -10.95 -2.00 -10.89
CA LYS A 84 -11.68 -2.95 -11.74
C LYS A 84 -12.79 -2.26 -12.53
N LEU A 85 -13.60 -1.41 -11.89
CA LEU A 85 -14.68 -0.68 -12.55
C LEU A 85 -14.16 0.31 -13.59
N LYS A 86 -13.03 0.97 -13.30
CA LYS A 86 -12.35 1.86 -14.24
C LYS A 86 -11.92 1.09 -15.49
N THR A 87 -11.30 -0.08 -15.34
CA THR A 87 -10.92 -0.94 -16.46
C THR A 87 -12.13 -1.38 -17.27
N GLU A 88 -13.19 -1.87 -16.63
CA GLU A 88 -14.41 -2.28 -17.36
C GLU A 88 -15.04 -1.12 -18.15
N LYS A 89 -15.06 0.09 -17.57
CA LYS A 89 -15.51 1.30 -18.27
C LYS A 89 -14.64 1.59 -19.50
N THR A 90 -13.32 1.60 -19.34
CA THR A 90 -12.39 1.85 -20.45
C THR A 90 -12.52 0.79 -21.54
N VAL A 91 -12.62 -0.48 -21.18
CA VAL A 91 -12.83 -1.59 -22.13
C VAL A 91 -14.15 -1.43 -22.89
N ALA A 92 -15.23 -1.05 -22.21
CA ALA A 92 -16.53 -0.82 -22.84
C ALA A 92 -16.47 0.34 -23.86
N GLU A 93 -15.81 1.45 -23.51
CA GLU A 93 -15.65 2.59 -24.42
C GLU A 93 -14.74 2.26 -25.62
N ILE A 94 -13.65 1.50 -25.41
CA ILE A 94 -12.83 0.99 -26.53
C ILE A 94 -13.70 0.14 -27.46
N ILE A 95 -14.42 -0.85 -26.93
CA ILE A 95 -15.28 -1.73 -27.75
C ILE A 95 -16.34 -0.93 -28.53
N LYS A 96 -16.96 0.05 -27.87
CA LYS A 96 -17.97 0.91 -28.48
C LYS A 96 -17.38 1.74 -29.62
N CYS A 97 -16.18 2.27 -29.45
CA CYS A 97 -15.49 3.05 -30.48
C CYS A 97 -14.97 2.18 -31.64
N GLU A 98 -14.35 1.04 -31.33
CA GLU A 98 -13.70 0.17 -32.33
C GLU A 98 -14.71 -0.59 -33.21
N SER A 99 -15.81 -1.07 -32.64
CA SER A 99 -16.75 -1.93 -33.36
C SER A 99 -18.23 -1.55 -33.21
N GLY A 100 -18.54 -0.59 -32.32
CA GLY A 100 -19.92 -0.35 -31.89
C GLY A 100 -20.50 -1.53 -31.10
N GLY A 101 -19.64 -2.37 -30.50
CA GLY A 101 -20.05 -3.58 -29.78
C GLY A 101 -20.41 -4.79 -30.66
N ARG A 102 -20.15 -4.71 -31.98
CA ARG A 102 -20.40 -5.80 -32.93
C ARG A 102 -19.18 -6.71 -33.06
N HIS A 103 -19.40 -7.98 -33.38
CA HIS A 103 -18.31 -8.97 -33.50
C HIS A 103 -18.31 -9.65 -34.88
N GLU A 104 -19.44 -10.22 -35.27
CA GLU A 104 -19.55 -10.99 -36.50
C GLU A 104 -19.40 -10.12 -37.76
N GLY A 105 -18.51 -10.53 -38.66
CA GLY A 105 -18.27 -9.85 -39.93
C GLY A 105 -17.66 -8.44 -39.82
N VAL A 106 -17.20 -8.02 -38.64
CA VAL A 106 -16.61 -6.69 -38.43
C VAL A 106 -15.12 -6.73 -38.75
N TRP A 107 -14.76 -6.14 -39.90
CA TRP A 107 -13.39 -6.02 -40.36
C TRP A 107 -12.96 -4.55 -40.43
N GLY A 108 -11.77 -4.27 -39.92
CA GLY A 108 -11.11 -2.96 -39.96
C GLY A 108 -9.74 -3.02 -40.63
N ASP A 109 -9.11 -1.86 -40.80
CA ASP A 109 -7.75 -1.73 -41.34
C ASP A 109 -7.51 -2.44 -42.69
N GLY A 110 -8.50 -2.40 -43.58
CA GLY A 110 -8.44 -3.09 -44.87
C GLY A 110 -8.44 -4.62 -44.74
N GLY A 111 -9.07 -5.17 -43.70
CA GLY A 111 -9.20 -6.61 -43.45
C GLY A 111 -8.12 -7.19 -42.54
N LYS A 112 -7.32 -6.35 -41.86
CA LYS A 112 -6.27 -6.79 -40.94
C LYS A 112 -6.76 -6.96 -39.51
N SER A 113 -7.80 -6.21 -39.14
CA SER A 113 -8.37 -6.17 -37.80
C SER A 113 -9.75 -6.81 -37.80
N TYR A 114 -10.09 -7.56 -36.75
CA TYR A 114 -11.35 -8.33 -36.69
C TYR A 114 -12.01 -8.26 -35.32
N GLY A 115 -13.35 -8.29 -35.33
CA GLY A 115 -14.15 -8.60 -34.15
C GLY A 115 -14.45 -7.40 -33.26
N ILE A 116 -14.68 -7.67 -31.98
CA ILE A 116 -15.27 -6.70 -31.05
C ILE A 116 -14.27 -5.65 -30.57
N ALA A 117 -13.00 -6.03 -30.48
CA ALA A 117 -11.90 -5.17 -30.06
C ALA A 117 -10.94 -4.81 -31.22
N GLN A 118 -11.35 -5.09 -32.47
CA GLN A 118 -10.57 -4.81 -33.69
C GLN A 118 -9.10 -5.23 -33.61
N PHE A 119 -8.82 -6.43 -33.09
CA PHE A 119 -7.44 -6.92 -33.00
C PHE A 119 -6.89 -7.30 -34.37
N GLN A 120 -5.64 -6.92 -34.63
CA GLN A 120 -4.82 -7.58 -35.63
C GLN A 120 -4.32 -8.94 -35.11
N ARG A 121 -4.34 -9.97 -35.96
CA ARG A 121 -3.98 -11.35 -35.57
C ARG A 121 -2.59 -11.46 -34.93
N GLN A 122 -1.61 -10.72 -35.45
CA GLN A 122 -0.24 -10.72 -34.90
C GLN A 122 -0.21 -10.08 -33.51
N THR A 123 -0.77 -8.87 -33.37
CA THR A 123 -0.86 -8.15 -32.10
C THR A 123 -1.59 -8.96 -31.02
N PHE A 124 -2.69 -9.63 -31.38
CA PHE A 124 -3.41 -10.52 -30.49
C PHE A 124 -2.50 -11.63 -29.95
N ARG A 125 -1.77 -12.33 -30.83
CA ARG A 125 -0.87 -13.42 -30.43
C ARG A 125 0.26 -12.93 -29.54
N GLU A 126 0.86 -11.78 -29.86
CA GLU A 126 1.90 -11.18 -29.04
C GLU A 126 1.40 -10.84 -27.63
N LEU A 127 0.21 -10.25 -27.51
CA LEU A 127 -0.39 -9.93 -26.21
C LEU A 127 -0.81 -11.20 -25.46
N ALA A 128 -1.40 -12.18 -26.13
CA ALA A 128 -1.77 -13.46 -25.53
C ALA A 128 -0.55 -14.20 -24.96
N LEU A 129 0.60 -14.15 -25.65
CA LEU A 129 1.86 -14.71 -25.12
C LEU A 129 2.36 -13.94 -23.89
N LYS A 130 2.30 -12.60 -23.90
CA LYS A 130 2.69 -11.78 -22.74
C LYS A 130 1.77 -11.98 -21.53
N ALA A 131 0.51 -12.31 -21.78
CA ALA A 131 -0.50 -12.59 -20.76
C ALA A 131 -0.41 -14.01 -20.20
N ASP A 132 0.46 -14.87 -20.74
CA ASP A 132 0.48 -16.32 -20.48
C ASP A 132 -0.85 -17.01 -20.81
N MET A 133 -1.53 -16.54 -21.87
CA MET A 133 -2.81 -17.05 -22.38
C MET A 133 -2.74 -17.50 -23.85
N PRO A 134 -1.78 -18.36 -24.27
CA PRO A 134 -1.60 -18.75 -25.67
C PRO A 134 -2.77 -19.54 -26.26
N HIS A 135 -3.68 -20.03 -25.41
CA HIS A 135 -4.85 -20.81 -25.79
C HIS A 135 -6.01 -19.94 -26.33
N LEU A 136 -5.94 -18.62 -26.13
CA LEU A 136 -6.96 -17.69 -26.59
C LEU A 136 -7.05 -17.64 -28.13
N ARG A 137 -8.28 -17.59 -28.63
CA ARG A 137 -8.61 -17.55 -30.05
C ARG A 137 -8.91 -16.11 -30.47
N TRP A 138 -8.10 -15.59 -31.38
CA TRP A 138 -8.23 -14.21 -31.86
C TRP A 138 -9.58 -13.89 -32.53
N THR A 139 -10.33 -14.90 -32.99
CA THR A 139 -11.68 -14.73 -33.55
C THR A 139 -12.80 -14.94 -32.54
N SER A 140 -12.50 -15.30 -31.29
CA SER A 140 -13.53 -15.49 -30.25
C SER A 140 -13.84 -14.16 -29.58
N ARG A 141 -15.13 -13.82 -29.48
CA ARG A 141 -15.59 -12.61 -28.78
C ARG A 141 -15.13 -12.57 -27.32
N ALA A 142 -15.28 -13.69 -26.60
CA ALA A 142 -14.95 -13.75 -25.18
C ALA A 142 -13.45 -13.55 -24.96
N ASP A 143 -12.64 -14.28 -25.72
CA ASP A 143 -11.18 -14.26 -25.65
C ASP A 143 -10.61 -12.87 -26.03
N GLN A 144 -11.22 -12.17 -26.99
CA GLN A 144 -10.88 -10.78 -27.29
C GLN A 144 -11.15 -9.84 -26.11
N ILE A 145 -12.31 -9.96 -25.45
CA ILE A 145 -12.64 -9.11 -24.30
C ILE A 145 -11.70 -9.41 -23.12
N GLU A 146 -11.42 -10.68 -22.86
CA GLU A 146 -10.50 -11.11 -21.82
C GLU A 146 -9.10 -10.54 -22.04
N LEU A 147 -8.56 -10.71 -23.25
CA LEU A 147 -7.24 -10.20 -23.57
C LEU A 147 -7.20 -8.65 -23.57
N LEU A 148 -8.27 -7.99 -24.01
CA LEU A 148 -8.38 -6.53 -23.96
C LEU A 148 -8.38 -6.01 -22.53
N ARG A 149 -9.14 -6.63 -21.61
CA ARG A 149 -9.12 -6.28 -20.17
C ARG A 149 -7.71 -6.39 -19.60
N TRP A 150 -7.07 -7.54 -19.81
CA TRP A 150 -5.69 -7.74 -19.38
C TRP A 150 -4.74 -6.70 -19.97
N ALA A 151 -4.89 -6.38 -21.26
CA ALA A 151 -4.05 -5.38 -21.92
C ALA A 151 -4.23 -3.98 -21.33
N VAL A 152 -5.46 -3.56 -21.01
CA VAL A 152 -5.73 -2.28 -20.36
C VAL A 152 -5.13 -2.24 -18.95
N ASP A 153 -5.33 -3.29 -18.15
CA ASP A 153 -4.78 -3.39 -16.78
C ASP A 153 -3.24 -3.35 -16.75
N ASN A 154 -2.59 -3.85 -17.80
CA ASN A 154 -1.12 -3.91 -17.91
C ASN A 154 -0.52 -2.76 -18.73
N GLY A 155 -1.27 -1.69 -18.99
CA GLY A 155 -0.75 -0.47 -19.65
C GLY A 155 -0.53 -0.61 -21.17
N TYR A 156 -1.08 -1.64 -21.80
CA TYR A 156 -1.06 -1.81 -23.26
C TYR A 156 -2.24 -1.16 -23.98
N GLY A 157 -3.14 -0.50 -23.24
CA GLY A 157 -4.28 0.24 -23.78
C GLY A 157 -3.95 1.21 -24.93
N PRO A 158 -2.84 1.97 -24.92
CA PRO A 158 -2.48 2.87 -26.02
C PRO A 158 -2.27 2.21 -27.40
N ARG A 159 -2.29 0.88 -27.49
CA ARG A 159 -2.28 0.17 -28.79
C ARG A 159 -3.58 0.32 -29.58
N TRP A 160 -4.66 0.74 -28.94
CA TRP A 160 -5.94 1.05 -29.57
C TRP A 160 -6.05 2.54 -29.83
N SER A 161 -6.46 2.91 -31.04
CA SER A 161 -6.66 4.32 -31.41
C SER A 161 -7.75 4.96 -30.54
N CYS A 162 -8.75 4.18 -30.14
CA CYS A 162 -9.84 4.62 -29.27
C CYS A 162 -9.48 4.75 -27.78
N TYR A 163 -8.26 4.40 -27.36
CA TYR A 163 -7.88 4.39 -25.95
C TYR A 163 -7.82 5.79 -25.31
N GLU A 164 -7.30 6.77 -26.05
CA GLU A 164 -7.24 8.16 -25.55
C GLU A 164 -8.63 8.72 -25.28
N GLU A 165 -9.60 8.41 -26.15
CA GLU A 165 -10.98 8.82 -25.98
C GLU A 165 -11.64 8.07 -24.80
N ALA A 166 -11.38 6.76 -24.68
CA ALA A 166 -11.89 5.94 -23.59
C ALA A 166 -11.34 6.32 -22.19
N THR A 167 -10.25 7.08 -22.14
CA THR A 167 -9.60 7.54 -20.89
C THR A 167 -9.83 9.01 -20.59
N ARG A 168 -10.42 9.78 -21.52
CA ARG A 168 -10.67 11.23 -21.42
C ARG A 168 -11.82 11.66 -20.50
N GLY A 169 -12.36 10.73 -19.72
CA GLY A 169 -13.59 10.89 -18.92
C GLY A 169 -13.60 12.06 -17.96
#